data_AF-A0A6A4GS89-F1
#
_entry.id   AF-A0A6A4GS89-F1
#
_cell.length_a   1.000
_cell.length_b   1.000
_cell.length_c   1.000
_cell.angle_alpha   90.00
_cell.angle_beta   90.00
_cell.angle_gamma   90.00
#
_symmetry.space_group_name_H-M   'P 1'
#
loop_
_entity.id
_entity.type
_entity.pdbx_description
1 polymer ?
#
loop_
_entity_poly.entity_id
_entity_poly.type
_entity_poly.pdbx_seq_one_letter_code
_entity_poly.pdbx_strand_id
1 'polypeptide(L)'
;MSLFHAISLISFIWLVINVLFHLFKPKAALLPTSNTSRPRAWSLWTEKSTTITVNKVHIRIQTNTFNEEHDYLAGKLKDRRFTRLRRWVVIFYNFGIVAGICGMVLGLAALTWITLRLAIDPFSGIQKPPNHSKRDLSSETHSTSFIHPIIPGMTVPLGHLPIILIAMLVCQIIHELGHAIAGALHSVPILSSGLAVTLVIPSAFVSFSAGLMSSLDAIAKARIIAAGPWHNFVLWAVLVVSGKSVSFVDSATGLGNAFTTLGWNDISKDGRVVIGLDNDSPLQGVLKLGSVITALDDISLGADQERWSEYLTQKPPYDIPWNGWCVSSANLPS
;
A
#
# COMPACT_ATOMS: atom_id res chain seq x y z
N MET A 1 16.43 4.44 -14.21
CA MET A 1 16.47 3.22 -15.04
C MET A 1 15.46 3.40 -16.16
N SER A 2 15.82 3.21 -17.43
CA SER A 2 14.82 3.29 -18.51
C SER A 2 13.85 2.10 -18.41
N LEU A 3 12.58 2.32 -18.78
CA LEU A 3 11.50 1.32 -18.72
C LEU A 3 11.89 -0.02 -19.38
N PHE A 4 12.67 0.05 -20.47
CA PHE A 4 13.22 -1.11 -21.17
C PHE A 4 14.13 -1.98 -20.28
N HIS A 5 15.00 -1.37 -19.49
CA HIS A 5 15.87 -2.10 -18.57
C HIS A 5 15.07 -2.79 -17.45
N ALA A 6 14.02 -2.13 -16.94
CA ALA A 6 13.15 -2.71 -15.93
C ALA A 6 12.39 -3.94 -16.46
N ILE A 7 11.82 -3.85 -17.67
CA ILE A 7 11.13 -4.96 -18.32
C ILE A 7 12.10 -6.12 -18.60
N SER A 8 13.28 -5.83 -19.16
CA SER A 8 14.30 -6.84 -19.43
C SER A 8 14.75 -7.57 -18.16
N LEU A 9 14.95 -6.83 -17.06
CA LEU A 9 15.31 -7.41 -15.76
C LEU A 9 14.19 -8.31 -15.23
N ILE A 10 12.93 -7.87 -15.26
CA ILE A 10 11.78 -8.67 -14.81
C ILE A 10 11.65 -9.94 -15.65
N SER A 11 11.76 -9.84 -16.97
CA SER A 11 11.73 -11.00 -17.87
C SER A 11 12.88 -11.98 -17.59
N PHE A 12 14.08 -11.47 -17.34
CA PHE A 12 15.24 -12.31 -16.99
C PHE A 12 15.04 -13.03 -15.66
N ILE A 13 14.56 -12.33 -14.63
CA ILE A 13 14.22 -12.93 -13.32
C ILE A 13 13.22 -14.06 -13.49
N TRP A 14 12.13 -13.84 -14.24
CA TRP A 14 11.13 -14.87 -14.50
C TRP A 14 11.67 -16.04 -15.30
N LEU A 15 12.54 -15.81 -16.27
CA LEU A 15 13.20 -16.87 -17.02
C LEU A 15 14.05 -17.74 -16.08
N VAL A 16 14.87 -17.12 -15.23
CA VAL A 16 15.69 -17.81 -14.24
C VAL A 16 14.83 -18.65 -13.29
N ILE A 17 13.74 -18.08 -12.76
CA ILE A 17 12.83 -18.81 -11.87
C ILE A 17 12.21 -20.03 -12.56
N ASN A 18 11.74 -19.89 -13.80
CA ASN A 18 11.14 -21.01 -14.52
C ASN A 18 12.17 -22.09 -14.87
N VAL A 19 13.39 -21.69 -15.25
CA VAL A 19 14.50 -22.63 -15.52
C VAL A 19 14.87 -23.37 -14.24
N LEU A 20 15.10 -22.66 -13.13
CA LEU A 20 15.39 -23.28 -11.82
C LEU A 20 14.27 -24.21 -11.40
N PHE A 21 13.01 -23.81 -11.50
CA PHE A 21 11.88 -24.67 -11.17
C PHE A 21 11.85 -25.92 -12.04
N HIS A 22 12.13 -25.82 -13.34
CA HIS A 22 12.18 -26.98 -14.23
C HIS A 22 13.38 -27.89 -13.95
N LEU A 23 14.52 -27.34 -13.50
CA LEU A 23 15.72 -28.11 -13.13
C LEU A 23 15.57 -28.84 -11.79
N PHE A 24 14.94 -28.18 -10.82
CA PHE A 24 14.75 -28.71 -9.46
C PHE A 24 13.38 -29.35 -9.24
N LYS A 25 12.56 -29.47 -10.29
CA LYS A 25 11.29 -30.21 -10.22
C LYS A 25 11.59 -31.63 -9.74
N PRO A 26 11.13 -32.05 -8.55
CA PRO A 26 11.27 -33.44 -8.15
C PRO A 26 10.55 -34.29 -9.20
N LYS A 27 11.24 -35.30 -9.73
CA LYS A 27 10.63 -36.27 -10.65
C LYS A 27 9.43 -36.87 -9.91
N ALA A 28 8.23 -36.60 -10.39
CA ALA A 28 7.01 -37.14 -9.79
C ALA A 28 7.14 -38.67 -9.76
N ALA A 29 7.12 -39.25 -8.57
CA ALA A 29 6.87 -40.68 -8.44
C ALA A 29 5.50 -40.94 -9.06
N LEU A 30 5.46 -41.78 -10.09
CA LEU A 30 4.28 -42.02 -10.94
C LEU A 30 3.12 -42.75 -10.22
N LEU A 31 3.18 -42.90 -8.90
CA LEU A 31 2.16 -43.55 -8.09
C LEU A 31 1.99 -42.78 -6.77
N PRO A 32 0.75 -42.56 -6.29
CA PRO A 32 0.54 -42.22 -4.90
C PRO A 32 0.96 -43.44 -4.08
N THR A 33 2.15 -43.44 -3.50
CA THR A 33 2.56 -44.49 -2.57
C THR A 33 1.82 -44.28 -1.26
N SER A 34 0.56 -44.71 -1.19
CA SER A 34 -0.10 -45.07 0.05
C SER A 34 0.58 -46.32 0.59
N ASN A 35 1.68 -46.16 1.31
CA ASN A 35 2.33 -47.31 1.95
C ASN A 35 2.97 -46.92 3.29
N THR A 36 2.13 -46.79 4.32
CA THR A 36 2.44 -47.35 5.64
C THR A 36 1.17 -47.84 6.29
N SER A 37 0.94 -49.14 6.16
CA SER A 37 0.07 -49.94 7.00
C SER A 37 0.59 -49.93 8.45
N ARG A 38 -0.02 -49.09 9.30
CA ARG A 38 -0.05 -49.27 10.76
C ARG A 38 -1.47 -48.99 11.25
N PRO A 39 -2.16 -49.93 11.92
CA PRO A 39 -3.46 -49.66 12.49
C PRO A 39 -3.27 -48.88 13.80
N ARG A 40 -3.43 -47.55 13.76
CA ARG A 40 -3.65 -46.72 14.95
C ARG A 40 -4.73 -45.69 14.65
N ALA A 41 -5.90 -45.93 15.21
CA ALA A 41 -7.17 -45.25 14.97
C ALA A 41 -7.25 -43.80 15.52
N TRP A 42 -6.24 -42.95 15.28
CA TRP A 42 -6.37 -41.51 15.59
C TRP A 42 -5.48 -40.55 14.76
N SER A 43 -4.64 -41.03 13.83
CA SER A 43 -3.70 -40.16 13.08
C SER A 43 -4.01 -40.00 11.58
N LEU A 44 -5.26 -40.20 11.15
CA LEU A 44 -5.59 -40.31 9.73
C LEU A 44 -5.80 -38.99 8.96
N TRP A 45 -5.61 -37.81 9.56
CA TRP A 45 -5.82 -36.54 8.85
C TRP A 45 -4.96 -35.37 9.36
N THR A 46 -3.63 -35.42 9.25
CA THR A 46 -2.79 -34.20 9.31
C THR A 46 -1.38 -34.43 8.73
N GLU A 47 -1.30 -34.92 7.49
CA GLU A 47 -0.04 -34.76 6.75
C GLU A 47 0.12 -33.29 6.34
N LYS A 48 1.05 -32.60 6.98
CA LYS A 48 1.44 -31.24 6.63
C LYS A 48 2.08 -31.27 5.24
N SER A 49 1.36 -30.77 4.24
CA SER A 49 1.86 -30.65 2.87
C SER A 49 2.03 -29.18 2.52
N THR A 50 3.13 -28.89 1.83
CA THR A 50 3.40 -27.60 1.20
C THR A 50 3.63 -27.86 -0.28
N THR A 51 2.80 -27.27 -1.12
CA THR A 51 2.88 -27.41 -2.58
C THR A 51 3.33 -26.08 -3.19
N ILE A 52 4.35 -26.15 -4.03
CA ILE A 52 4.85 -25.00 -4.78
C ILE A 52 4.48 -25.21 -6.24
N THR A 53 3.67 -24.31 -6.78
CA THR A 53 3.25 -24.32 -8.18
C THR A 53 3.81 -23.08 -8.86
N VAL A 54 4.42 -23.27 -10.04
CA VAL A 54 4.94 -22.19 -10.86
C VAL A 54 4.31 -22.30 -12.24
N ASN A 55 3.64 -21.23 -12.67
CA ASN A 55 3.00 -21.11 -13.97
C ASN A 55 3.41 -19.78 -14.62
N LYS A 56 4.32 -19.82 -15.60
CA LYS A 56 4.83 -18.66 -16.35
C LYS A 56 5.29 -17.52 -15.44
N VAL A 57 4.42 -16.54 -15.18
CA VAL A 57 4.67 -15.35 -14.34
C VAL A 57 3.88 -15.36 -13.03
N HIS A 58 3.52 -16.55 -12.56
CA HIS A 58 2.79 -16.76 -11.31
C HIS A 58 3.46 -17.88 -10.50
N ILE A 59 3.89 -17.55 -9.29
CA ILE A 59 4.38 -18.51 -8.29
C ILE A 59 3.34 -18.56 -7.20
N ARG A 60 2.98 -19.77 -6.77
CA ARG A 60 2.04 -19.97 -5.67
C ARG A 60 2.56 -21.05 -4.73
N ILE A 61 2.72 -20.67 -3.48
CA ILE A 61 3.11 -21.51 -2.36
C ILE A 61 1.86 -21.74 -1.53
N GLN A 62 1.39 -22.97 -1.47
CA GLN A 62 0.23 -23.40 -0.69
C GLN A 62 0.70 -24.26 0.47
N THR A 63 0.13 -24.04 1.65
CA THR A 63 0.38 -24.85 2.84
C THR A 63 -0.91 -25.15 3.59
N ASN A 64 -0.98 -26.36 4.14
CA ASN A 64 -2.06 -26.80 5.00
C ASN A 64 -1.67 -26.78 6.49
N THR A 65 -0.48 -26.28 6.82
CA THR A 65 0.06 -26.24 8.19
C THR A 65 -0.79 -25.42 9.14
N PHE A 66 -1.44 -24.36 8.65
CA PHE A 66 -2.26 -23.46 9.47
C PHE A 66 -3.70 -23.96 9.66
N ASN A 67 -4.11 -25.02 8.96
CA ASN A 67 -5.48 -25.55 9.05
C ASN A 67 -5.76 -26.11 10.44
N GLU A 68 -4.77 -26.78 11.05
CA GLU A 68 -4.88 -27.33 12.41
C GLU A 68 -5.09 -26.24 13.47
N GLU A 69 -4.30 -25.16 13.39
CA GLU A 69 -4.42 -24.01 14.30
C GLU A 69 -5.76 -23.27 14.13
N HIS A 70 -6.22 -23.16 12.88
CA HIS A 70 -7.53 -22.61 12.56
C HIS A 70 -8.66 -23.47 13.16
N ASP A 71 -8.59 -24.79 13.01
CA ASP A 71 -9.62 -25.70 13.51
C ASP A 71 -9.60 -25.78 15.04
N TYR A 72 -8.42 -25.67 15.66
CA TYR A 72 -8.27 -25.50 17.11
C TYR A 72 -8.95 -24.21 17.58
N LEU A 73 -8.72 -23.08 16.89
CA LEU A 73 -9.38 -21.81 17.19
C LEU A 73 -10.90 -21.90 17.03
N ALA A 74 -11.38 -22.56 15.98
CA ALA A 74 -12.80 -22.79 15.75
C ALA A 74 -13.43 -23.62 16.88
N GLY A 75 -12.74 -24.69 17.32
CA GLY A 75 -13.14 -25.51 18.46
C GLY A 75 -13.20 -24.70 19.77
N LYS A 76 -12.19 -23.85 20.01
CA LYS A 76 -12.13 -22.98 21.19
C LYS A 76 -13.26 -21.95 21.21
N LEU A 77 -13.58 -21.34 20.07
CA LEU A 77 -14.68 -20.37 19.95
C LEU A 77 -16.06 -21.03 20.08
N LYS A 78 -16.18 -22.33 19.81
CA LYS A 78 -17.41 -23.11 19.99
C LYS A 78 -17.67 -23.49 21.46
N ASP A 79 -16.62 -23.62 22.26
CA ASP A 79 -16.72 -24.03 23.66
C ASP A 79 -17.47 -22.99 24.52
N ARG A 80 -18.32 -23.48 25.44
CA ARG A 80 -19.15 -22.66 26.33
C ARG A 80 -18.32 -21.72 27.21
N ARG A 81 -17.09 -22.13 27.56
CA ARG A 81 -16.15 -21.35 28.37
C ARG A 81 -15.75 -20.03 27.71
N PHE A 82 -15.67 -19.99 26.38
CA PHE A 82 -15.25 -18.81 25.61
C PHE A 82 -16.42 -18.03 25.00
N THR A 83 -17.65 -18.24 25.49
CA THR A 83 -18.85 -17.53 25.02
C THR A 83 -18.73 -16.01 25.09
N ARG A 84 -18.07 -15.47 26.13
CA ARG A 84 -17.78 -14.03 26.23
C ARG A 84 -16.85 -13.56 25.11
N LEU A 85 -15.74 -14.26 24.89
CA LEU A 85 -14.80 -13.95 23.80
C LEU A 85 -15.48 -14.03 22.44
N ARG A 86 -16.23 -15.12 22.19
CA ARG A 86 -17.04 -15.29 20.97
C ARG A 86 -17.98 -14.11 20.75
N ARG A 87 -18.67 -13.64 21.80
CA ARG A 87 -19.57 -12.47 21.71
C ARG A 87 -18.82 -11.20 21.33
N TRP A 88 -17.67 -10.92 21.93
CA TRP A 88 -16.83 -9.77 21.57
C TRP A 88 -16.33 -9.85 20.14
N VAL A 89 -15.88 -11.03 19.69
CA VAL A 89 -15.43 -11.26 18.32
C VAL A 89 -16.59 -11.06 17.33
N VAL A 90 -17.81 -11.54 17.64
CA VAL A 90 -19.01 -11.30 16.82
C VAL A 90 -19.31 -9.80 16.74
N ILE A 91 -19.28 -9.08 17.86
CA ILE A 91 -19.52 -7.63 17.90
C ILE A 91 -18.49 -6.90 17.04
N PHE A 92 -17.21 -7.24 17.19
CA PHE A 92 -16.11 -6.68 16.40
C PHE A 92 -16.35 -6.85 14.89
N TYR A 93 -16.72 -8.06 14.44
CA TYR A 93 -17.01 -8.29 13.02
C TYR A 93 -18.33 -7.69 12.55
N ASN A 94 -19.33 -7.50 13.42
CA ASN A 94 -20.55 -6.77 13.08
C ASN A 94 -20.24 -5.30 12.78
N PHE A 95 -19.35 -4.66 13.55
CA PHE A 95 -18.84 -3.33 13.21
C PHE A 95 -18.11 -3.34 11.86
N GLY A 96 -17.32 -4.38 11.59
CA GLY A 96 -16.69 -4.59 10.30
C GLY A 96 -17.66 -4.63 9.12
N ILE A 97 -18.82 -5.30 9.27
CA ILE A 97 -19.86 -5.30 8.23
C ILE A 97 -20.39 -3.88 8.00
N VAL A 98 -20.76 -3.16 9.06
CA VAL A 98 -21.30 -1.79 8.95
C VAL A 98 -20.29 -0.86 8.30
N ALA A 99 -19.04 -0.88 8.78
CA ALA A 99 -17.95 -0.10 8.19
C ALA A 99 -17.69 -0.48 6.73
N GLY A 100 -17.76 -1.76 6.39
CA GLY A 100 -17.63 -2.25 5.01
C GLY A 100 -18.75 -1.75 4.09
N ILE A 101 -20.00 -1.79 4.53
CA ILE A 101 -21.15 -1.26 3.76
C ILE A 101 -21.02 0.26 3.59
N CYS A 102 -20.73 0.99 4.66
CA CYS A 102 -20.51 2.44 4.59
C CYS A 102 -19.35 2.77 3.64
N GLY A 103 -18.22 2.06 3.76
CA GLY A 103 -17.07 2.22 2.87
C GLY A 103 -17.39 1.93 1.41
N MET A 104 -18.19 0.90 1.13
CA MET A 104 -18.65 0.58 -0.22
C MET A 104 -19.54 1.69 -0.80
N VAL A 105 -20.51 2.19 -0.04
CA VAL A 105 -21.40 3.29 -0.48
C VAL A 105 -20.60 4.56 -0.73
N LEU A 106 -19.70 4.93 0.17
CA LEU A 106 -18.82 6.09 0.02
C LEU A 106 -17.88 5.95 -1.18
N GLY A 107 -17.29 4.76 -1.36
CA GLY A 107 -16.42 4.46 -2.49
C GLY A 107 -17.15 4.55 -3.83
N LEU A 108 -18.35 3.97 -3.93
CA LEU A 108 -19.20 4.06 -5.13
C LEU A 108 -19.61 5.51 -5.41
N ALA A 109 -20.00 6.29 -4.39
CA ALA A 109 -20.34 7.70 -4.54
C ALA A 109 -19.14 8.55 -4.98
N ALA A 110 -17.95 8.28 -4.45
CA ALA A 110 -16.72 8.97 -4.87
C ALA A 110 -16.34 8.62 -6.31
N LEU A 111 -16.43 7.33 -6.68
CA LEU A 111 -16.16 6.89 -8.05
C LEU A 111 -17.16 7.48 -9.04
N THR A 112 -18.46 7.46 -8.73
CA THR A 112 -19.47 8.06 -9.59
C THR A 112 -19.26 9.57 -9.73
N TRP A 113 -18.95 10.26 -8.63
CA TRP A 113 -18.61 11.69 -8.65
C TRP A 113 -17.42 11.99 -9.55
N ILE A 114 -16.32 11.25 -9.41
CA ILE A 114 -15.11 11.44 -10.23
C ILE A 114 -15.41 11.16 -11.70
N THR A 115 -16.10 10.07 -12.02
CA THR A 115 -16.44 9.74 -13.41
C THR A 115 -17.37 10.79 -14.03
N LEU A 116 -18.31 11.35 -13.27
CA LEU A 116 -19.21 12.39 -13.74
C LEU A 116 -18.47 13.71 -13.99
N ARG A 117 -17.53 14.09 -13.11
CA ARG A 117 -16.67 15.27 -13.29
C ARG A 117 -15.82 15.14 -14.55
N LEU A 118 -15.11 14.03 -14.70
CA LEU A 118 -14.29 13.74 -15.87
C LEU A 118 -15.10 13.73 -17.18
N ALA A 119 -16.39 13.38 -17.13
CA ALA A 119 -17.28 13.42 -18.30
C ALA A 119 -17.78 14.84 -18.64
N ILE A 120 -17.94 15.72 -17.66
CA ILE A 120 -18.51 17.08 -17.85
C ILE A 120 -17.41 18.12 -18.14
N ASP A 121 -16.21 17.95 -17.58
CA ASP A 121 -15.07 18.87 -17.76
C ASP A 121 -14.74 19.16 -19.24
N PRO A 122 -14.67 18.17 -20.17
CA PRO A 122 -14.44 18.46 -21.59
C PRO A 122 -15.63 19.15 -22.30
N PHE A 123 -16.84 19.11 -21.73
CA PHE A 123 -18.04 19.70 -22.34
C PHE A 123 -18.33 21.13 -21.84
N SER A 124 -17.79 21.50 -20.67
CA SER A 124 -17.91 22.85 -20.09
C SER A 124 -16.78 23.81 -20.49
N GLY A 125 -15.76 23.31 -21.21
CA GLY A 125 -14.69 24.10 -21.80
C GLY A 125 -15.16 24.93 -23.01
N ILE A 126 -15.88 26.02 -22.77
CA ILE A 126 -15.96 27.12 -23.75
C ILE A 126 -14.52 27.62 -23.92
N GLN A 127 -13.93 27.34 -25.10
CA GLN A 127 -12.60 27.79 -25.48
C GLN A 127 -12.48 29.31 -25.26
N LYS A 128 -11.75 29.71 -24.21
CA LYS A 128 -11.23 31.06 -24.09
C LYS A 128 -10.01 31.13 -25.02
N PRO A 129 -9.95 32.10 -25.97
CA PRO A 129 -8.86 32.14 -26.94
C PRO A 129 -7.49 32.26 -26.23
N PRO A 130 -6.43 31.68 -26.80
CA PRO A 130 -5.13 31.61 -26.17
C PRO A 130 -4.51 33.02 -26.07
N ASN A 131 -4.48 33.57 -24.86
CA ASN A 131 -3.58 34.68 -24.57
C ASN A 131 -2.17 34.10 -24.43
N HIS A 132 -1.35 34.29 -25.45
CA HIS A 132 0.06 33.93 -25.43
C HIS A 132 0.81 34.81 -24.42
N SER A 133 0.86 34.40 -23.16
CA SER A 133 1.82 34.93 -22.20
C SER A 133 2.97 33.93 -22.05
N LYS A 134 4.22 34.41 -22.16
CA LYS A 134 5.45 33.60 -22.14
C LYS A 134 5.69 32.80 -20.83
N ARG A 135 4.78 32.89 -19.86
CA ARG A 135 4.81 32.21 -18.57
C ARG A 135 3.41 31.76 -18.08
N ASP A 136 2.40 31.67 -18.94
CA ASP A 136 1.19 30.92 -18.60
C ASP A 136 1.44 29.45 -18.99
N LEU A 137 1.89 28.65 -18.03
CA LEU A 137 1.39 27.29 -17.99
C LEU A 137 -0.11 27.48 -17.74
N SER A 138 -0.95 27.19 -18.73
CA SER A 138 -2.39 27.16 -18.54
C SER A 138 -2.65 26.45 -17.22
N SER A 139 -3.14 27.18 -16.21
CA SER A 139 -3.77 26.57 -15.07
C SER A 139 -4.98 25.83 -15.63
N GLU A 140 -4.76 24.62 -16.15
CA GLU A 140 -5.63 23.53 -15.79
C GLU A 140 -5.73 23.67 -14.28
N THR A 141 -6.88 24.18 -13.82
CA THR A 141 -7.31 23.97 -12.46
C THR A 141 -7.12 22.48 -12.27
N HIS A 142 -5.98 22.08 -11.71
CA HIS A 142 -5.75 20.71 -11.32
C HIS A 142 -6.89 20.47 -10.35
N SER A 143 -7.95 19.84 -10.85
CA SER A 143 -8.99 19.27 -10.04
C SER A 143 -8.21 18.53 -8.99
N THR A 144 -8.25 19.04 -7.76
CA THR A 144 -7.52 18.53 -6.62
C THR A 144 -7.97 17.10 -6.50
N SER A 145 -7.25 16.22 -7.18
CA SER A 145 -7.61 14.84 -7.32
C SER A 145 -7.38 14.34 -5.92
N PHE A 146 -8.49 14.19 -5.19
CA PHE A 146 -8.51 13.85 -3.76
C PHE A 146 -7.76 12.52 -3.49
N ILE A 147 -7.42 11.81 -4.57
CA ILE A 147 -6.67 10.57 -4.61
C ILE A 147 -5.51 10.75 -5.60
N HIS A 148 -4.28 10.79 -5.10
CA HIS A 148 -3.07 10.68 -5.93
C HIS A 148 -2.73 9.19 -6.08
N PRO A 149 -2.87 8.59 -7.29
CA PRO A 149 -2.56 7.19 -7.47
C PRO A 149 -1.05 6.97 -7.32
N ILE A 150 -0.69 5.95 -6.52
CA ILE A 150 0.71 5.50 -6.39
C ILE A 150 1.02 4.63 -7.62
N ILE A 151 1.74 5.20 -8.58
CA ILE A 151 2.20 4.55 -9.80
C ILE A 151 3.73 4.56 -9.75
N PRO A 152 4.37 3.41 -9.47
CA PRO A 152 5.83 3.32 -9.42
C PRO A 152 6.46 3.78 -10.72
N GLY A 153 7.46 4.65 -10.62
CA GLY A 153 8.16 5.25 -11.75
C GLY A 153 7.50 6.50 -12.34
N MET A 154 6.25 6.82 -11.98
CA MET A 154 5.55 8.05 -12.38
C MET A 154 5.35 8.99 -11.20
N THR A 155 4.65 8.51 -10.15
CA THR A 155 4.35 9.34 -8.96
C THR A 155 5.25 9.02 -7.77
N VAL A 156 5.93 7.87 -7.78
CA VAL A 156 6.88 7.48 -6.72
C VAL A 156 8.16 6.90 -7.34
N PRO A 157 9.36 7.26 -6.83
CA PRO A 157 10.62 6.68 -7.31
C PRO A 157 10.62 5.15 -7.27
N LEU A 158 11.18 4.51 -8.30
CA LEU A 158 11.32 3.05 -8.39
C LEU A 158 12.12 2.45 -7.21
N GLY A 159 13.01 3.22 -6.59
CA GLY A 159 13.74 2.80 -5.40
C GLY A 159 12.85 2.50 -4.18
N HIS A 160 11.64 3.05 -4.13
CA HIS A 160 10.68 2.77 -3.06
C HIS A 160 9.83 1.52 -3.34
N LEU A 161 9.95 0.91 -4.52
CA LEU A 161 9.17 -0.27 -4.87
C LEU A 161 9.36 -1.43 -3.87
N PRO A 162 10.58 -1.80 -3.44
CA PRO A 162 10.76 -2.92 -2.51
C PRO A 162 10.03 -2.72 -1.17
N ILE A 163 10.09 -1.51 -0.59
CA ILE A 163 9.42 -1.23 0.68
C ILE A 163 7.89 -1.23 0.51
N ILE A 164 7.38 -0.74 -0.63
CA ILE A 164 5.95 -0.79 -0.96
C ILE A 164 5.47 -2.24 -1.09
N LEU A 165 6.24 -3.11 -1.77
CA LEU A 165 5.90 -4.53 -1.93
C LEU A 165 5.90 -5.27 -0.58
N ILE A 166 6.85 -4.98 0.30
CA ILE A 166 6.89 -5.54 1.66
C ILE A 166 5.68 -5.06 2.47
N ALA A 167 5.38 -3.76 2.45
CA ALA A 167 4.23 -3.19 3.15
C ALA A 167 2.91 -3.79 2.64
N MET A 168 2.77 -3.96 1.32
CA MET A 168 1.63 -4.63 0.70
C MET A 168 1.50 -6.07 1.19
N LEU A 169 2.60 -6.84 1.20
CA LEU A 169 2.58 -8.24 1.65
C LEU A 169 2.15 -8.34 3.12
N VAL A 170 2.68 -7.50 4.01
CA VAL A 170 2.29 -7.48 5.42
C VAL A 170 0.80 -7.15 5.57
N CYS A 171 0.31 -6.15 4.83
CA CYS A 171 -1.10 -5.79 4.81
C CYS A 171 -1.98 -6.95 4.32
N GLN A 172 -1.57 -7.68 3.28
CA GLN A 172 -2.26 -8.86 2.78
C GLN A 172 -2.28 -10.00 3.81
N ILE A 173 -1.20 -10.25 4.52
CA ILE A 173 -1.17 -11.28 5.57
C ILE A 173 -2.19 -10.96 6.67
N ILE A 174 -2.27 -9.70 7.09
CA ILE A 174 -3.22 -9.25 8.12
C ILE A 174 -4.67 -9.31 7.59
N HIS A 175 -4.88 -8.99 6.31
CA HIS A 175 -6.15 -9.14 5.63
C HIS A 175 -6.67 -10.58 5.67
N GLU A 176 -5.83 -11.53 5.25
CA GLU A 176 -6.17 -12.94 5.20
C GLU A 176 -6.33 -13.56 6.60
N LEU A 177 -5.55 -13.08 7.58
CA LEU A 177 -5.75 -13.45 8.98
C LEU A 177 -7.15 -13.06 9.46
N GLY A 178 -7.66 -11.90 9.03
CA GLY A 178 -9.03 -11.49 9.32
C GLY A 178 -10.06 -12.48 8.79
N HIS A 179 -9.93 -12.88 7.52
CA HIS A 179 -10.78 -13.91 6.93
C HIS A 179 -10.71 -15.23 7.70
N ALA A 180 -9.51 -15.70 8.05
CA ALA A 180 -9.30 -16.93 8.80
C ALA A 180 -9.98 -16.89 10.18
N ILE A 181 -9.81 -15.81 10.95
CA ILE A 181 -10.44 -15.69 12.28
C ILE A 181 -11.97 -15.62 12.16
N ALA A 182 -12.50 -14.91 11.16
CA ALA A 182 -13.94 -14.86 10.92
C ALA A 182 -14.51 -16.21 10.44
N GLY A 183 -13.75 -16.97 9.64
CA GLY A 183 -14.07 -18.34 9.24
C GLY A 183 -14.15 -19.28 10.45
N ALA A 184 -13.18 -19.18 11.37
CA ALA A 184 -13.15 -19.96 12.59
C ALA A 184 -14.38 -19.72 13.49
N LEU A 185 -14.87 -18.48 13.55
CA LEU A 185 -16.09 -18.11 14.30
C LEU A 185 -17.34 -18.87 13.82
N HIS A 186 -17.37 -19.20 12.52
CA HIS A 186 -18.45 -19.94 11.88
C HIS A 186 -18.10 -21.41 11.60
N SER A 187 -16.96 -21.89 12.11
CA SER A 187 -16.45 -23.26 11.92
C SER A 187 -16.34 -23.66 10.44
N VAL A 188 -15.94 -22.72 9.57
CA VAL A 188 -15.69 -22.97 8.15
C VAL A 188 -14.24 -23.42 7.98
N PRO A 189 -13.95 -24.66 7.57
CA PRO A 189 -12.58 -25.16 7.46
C PRO A 189 -11.82 -24.47 6.32
N ILE A 190 -10.55 -24.19 6.59
CA ILE A 190 -9.59 -23.74 5.57
C ILE A 190 -9.09 -24.97 4.81
N LEU A 191 -9.14 -24.90 3.47
CA LEU A 191 -8.57 -25.92 2.59
C LEU A 191 -7.07 -25.75 2.49
N SER A 192 -6.62 -24.53 2.22
CA SER A 192 -5.20 -24.17 2.15
C SER A 192 -5.01 -22.68 2.41
N SER A 193 -3.82 -22.29 2.85
CA SER A 193 -3.41 -20.89 2.95
C SER A 193 -2.03 -20.73 2.35
N GLY A 194 -1.62 -19.52 2.00
CA GLY A 194 -0.29 -19.35 1.43
C GLY A 194 -0.01 -17.99 0.82
N LEU A 195 1.06 -17.96 0.03
CA LEU A 195 1.57 -16.78 -0.63
C LEU A 195 1.63 -17.03 -2.14
N ALA A 196 1.35 -15.98 -2.91
CA ALA A 196 1.50 -15.97 -4.34
C ALA A 196 2.26 -14.72 -4.79
N VAL A 197 3.00 -14.83 -5.87
CA VAL A 197 3.63 -13.69 -6.54
C VAL A 197 3.21 -13.74 -7.99
N THR A 198 2.52 -12.68 -8.44
CA THR A 198 2.10 -12.51 -9.83
C THR A 198 2.85 -11.33 -10.42
N LEU A 199 3.67 -11.58 -11.45
CA LEU A 199 4.58 -10.63 -12.08
C LEU A 199 5.63 -10.04 -11.10
N VAL A 200 5.24 -9.10 -10.25
CA VAL A 200 6.06 -8.51 -9.18
C VAL A 200 5.26 -8.29 -7.89
N ILE A 201 3.96 -8.56 -7.92
CA ILE A 201 3.02 -8.22 -6.86
C ILE A 201 2.91 -9.43 -5.92
N PRO A 202 3.36 -9.32 -4.67
CA PRO A 202 3.13 -10.35 -3.67
C PRO A 202 1.70 -10.27 -3.16
N SER A 203 1.11 -11.44 -2.87
CA SER A 203 -0.24 -11.61 -2.36
C SER A 203 -0.27 -12.76 -1.37
N ALA A 204 -1.04 -12.63 -0.31
CA ALA A 204 -1.39 -13.73 0.57
C ALA A 204 -2.81 -14.20 0.22
N PHE A 205 -3.15 -15.45 0.51
CA PHE A 205 -4.51 -15.95 0.38
C PHE A 205 -4.84 -17.01 1.43
N VAL A 206 -6.11 -17.08 1.82
CA VAL A 206 -6.73 -18.18 2.54
C VAL A 206 -7.88 -18.73 1.71
N SER A 207 -7.91 -20.05 1.51
CA SER A 207 -8.92 -20.74 0.70
C SER A 207 -9.85 -21.53 1.59
N PHE A 208 -11.16 -21.27 1.47
CA PHE A 208 -12.21 -21.97 2.20
C PHE A 208 -12.95 -22.98 1.31
N SER A 209 -13.63 -23.94 1.96
CA SER A 209 -14.55 -24.85 1.26
C SER A 209 -15.76 -24.08 0.70
N ALA A 210 -15.89 -24.02 -0.63
CA ALA A 210 -16.99 -23.33 -1.31
C ALA A 210 -18.37 -23.88 -0.91
N GLY A 211 -18.49 -25.20 -0.76
CA GLY A 211 -19.74 -25.84 -0.35
C GLY A 211 -20.19 -25.39 1.03
N LEU A 212 -19.29 -25.41 2.02
CA LEU A 212 -19.60 -24.96 3.37
C LEU A 212 -19.86 -23.45 3.40
N MET A 213 -19.03 -22.64 2.74
CA MET A 213 -19.25 -21.20 2.62
C MET A 213 -20.62 -20.87 2.02
N SER A 214 -21.08 -21.62 1.02
CA SER A 214 -22.39 -21.43 0.39
C SER A 214 -23.56 -21.78 1.32
N SER A 215 -23.37 -22.70 2.25
CA SER A 215 -24.40 -23.10 3.22
C SER A 215 -24.57 -22.13 4.40
N LEU A 216 -23.66 -21.17 4.58
CA LEU A 216 -23.75 -20.17 5.64
C LEU A 216 -24.89 -19.19 5.39
N ASP A 217 -25.44 -18.67 6.49
CA ASP A 217 -26.37 -17.54 6.49
C ASP A 217 -25.73 -16.27 5.91
N ALA A 218 -26.56 -15.36 5.39
CA ALA A 218 -26.12 -14.13 4.73
C ALA A 218 -25.25 -13.25 5.64
N ILE A 219 -25.61 -13.12 6.92
CA ILE A 219 -24.83 -12.34 7.89
C ILE A 219 -23.48 -13.00 8.17
N ALA A 220 -23.43 -14.33 8.26
CA ALA A 220 -22.20 -15.06 8.48
C ALA A 220 -21.23 -14.92 7.28
N LYS A 221 -21.76 -15.01 6.05
CA LYS A 221 -21.01 -14.73 4.82
C LYS A 221 -20.50 -13.28 4.81
N ALA A 222 -21.36 -12.32 5.13
CA ALA A 222 -20.98 -10.91 5.17
C ALA A 222 -19.86 -10.65 6.19
N ARG A 223 -19.88 -11.30 7.37
CA ARG A 223 -18.79 -11.21 8.36
C ARG A 223 -17.47 -11.69 7.78
N ILE A 224 -17.46 -12.86 7.13
CA ILE A 224 -16.23 -13.42 6.57
C ILE A 224 -15.72 -12.51 5.45
N ILE A 225 -16.58 -12.06 4.54
CA ILE A 225 -16.19 -11.18 3.43
C ILE A 225 -15.68 -9.82 3.92
N ALA A 226 -16.33 -9.22 4.92
CA ALA A 226 -15.92 -7.93 5.47
C ALA A 226 -14.69 -8.02 6.39
N ALA A 227 -14.32 -9.22 6.86
CA ALA A 227 -13.26 -9.41 7.85
C ALA A 227 -11.89 -8.91 7.39
N GLY A 228 -11.50 -9.18 6.14
CA GLY A 228 -10.22 -8.76 5.59
C GLY A 228 -10.06 -7.23 5.53
N PRO A 229 -10.96 -6.51 4.82
CA PRO A 229 -10.93 -5.04 4.81
C PRO A 229 -11.01 -4.43 6.21
N TRP A 230 -11.79 -5.03 7.11
CA TRP A 230 -11.89 -4.59 8.49
C TRP A 230 -10.56 -4.71 9.25
N HIS A 231 -9.81 -5.80 9.07
CA HIS A 231 -8.48 -5.94 9.69
C HIS A 231 -7.48 -4.92 9.17
N ASN A 232 -7.52 -4.59 7.88
CA ASN A 232 -6.67 -3.55 7.31
C ASN A 232 -7.03 -2.16 7.85
N PHE A 233 -8.32 -1.87 8.01
CA PHE A 233 -8.77 -0.64 8.63
C PHE A 233 -8.33 -0.53 10.09
N VAL A 234 -8.47 -1.61 10.87
CA VAL A 234 -8.01 -1.66 12.25
C VAL A 234 -6.50 -1.50 12.34
N LEU A 235 -5.73 -2.16 11.46
CA LEU A 235 -4.28 -1.98 11.36
C LEU A 235 -3.91 -0.52 11.12
N TRP A 236 -4.56 0.12 10.14
CA TRP A 236 -4.35 1.54 9.86
C TRP A 236 -4.68 2.41 11.07
N ALA A 237 -5.81 2.17 11.74
CA ALA A 237 -6.19 2.91 12.94
C ALA A 237 -5.17 2.75 14.07
N VAL A 238 -4.69 1.53 14.30
CA VAL A 238 -3.63 1.24 15.29
C VAL A 238 -2.34 1.97 14.94
N LEU A 239 -1.91 1.95 13.67
CA LEU A 239 -0.72 2.65 13.21
C LEU A 239 -0.85 4.17 13.42
N VAL A 240 -1.98 4.77 13.05
CA VAL A 240 -2.25 6.20 13.24
C VAL A 240 -2.24 6.58 14.73
N VAL A 241 -2.92 5.80 15.57
CA VAL A 241 -2.95 6.06 17.02
C VAL A 241 -1.55 5.93 17.60
N SER A 242 -0.81 4.87 17.25
CA SER A 242 0.56 4.67 17.72
C SER A 242 1.50 5.79 17.29
N GLY A 243 1.41 6.26 16.04
CA GLY A 243 2.21 7.39 15.55
C GLY A 243 1.91 8.68 16.30
N LYS A 244 0.63 9.01 16.51
CA LYS A 244 0.22 10.19 17.29
C LYS A 244 0.66 10.10 18.75
N SER A 245 0.57 8.92 19.36
CA SER A 245 1.04 8.70 20.72
C SER A 245 2.56 8.90 20.85
N VAL A 246 3.34 8.43 19.87
CA VAL A 246 4.80 8.67 19.83
C VAL A 246 5.11 10.16 19.70
N SER A 247 4.46 10.88 18.77
CA SER A 247 4.65 12.32 18.61
C SER A 247 4.25 13.11 19.87
N PHE A 248 3.20 12.69 20.56
CA PHE A 248 2.78 13.31 21.83
C PHE A 248 3.82 13.07 22.93
N VAL A 249 4.29 11.83 23.11
CA VAL A 249 5.32 11.49 24.12
C VAL A 249 6.62 12.24 23.84
N ASP A 250 7.04 12.33 22.57
CA ASP A 250 8.22 13.10 22.18
C ASP A 250 8.09 14.58 22.54
N SER A 251 6.95 15.19 22.20
CA SER A 251 6.67 16.59 22.53
C SER A 251 6.58 16.88 24.03
N ALA A 252 6.17 15.90 24.84
CA ALA A 252 5.95 16.06 26.28
C ALA A 252 7.19 15.74 27.13
N THR A 253 8.07 14.86 26.66
CA THR A 253 9.16 14.29 27.49
C THR A 253 10.53 14.34 26.83
N GLY A 254 10.64 14.64 25.54
CA GLY A 254 11.90 14.53 24.78
C GLY A 254 12.45 13.10 24.67
N LEU A 255 11.70 12.10 25.15
CA LEU A 255 12.06 10.68 25.21
C LEU A 255 11.31 9.82 24.18
N GLY A 256 10.39 10.41 23.40
CA GLY A 256 9.66 9.71 22.33
C GLY A 256 10.55 9.26 21.17
N ASN A 257 11.81 9.69 21.20
CA ASN A 257 12.86 9.45 20.22
C ASN A 257 13.11 7.96 19.88
N ALA A 258 12.72 6.99 20.70
CA ALA A 258 13.02 5.57 20.46
C ALA A 258 12.28 4.97 19.23
N PHE A 259 11.07 5.44 18.92
CA PHE A 259 10.32 4.96 17.74
C PHE A 259 10.62 5.78 16.48
N THR A 260 10.95 7.07 16.60
CA THR A 260 11.33 7.95 15.48
C THR A 260 12.78 7.74 15.04
N THR A 261 13.69 7.38 15.94
CA THR A 261 15.09 7.01 15.61
C THR A 261 15.24 5.75 14.76
N LEU A 262 14.24 4.88 14.70
CA LEU A 262 14.24 3.67 13.87
C LEU A 262 14.00 3.94 12.38
N GLY A 263 13.76 5.19 11.96
CA GLY A 263 13.84 5.56 10.54
C GLY A 263 12.78 6.54 10.02
N TRP A 264 12.09 7.31 10.88
CA TRP A 264 11.13 8.31 10.42
C TRP A 264 11.31 9.63 11.17
N ASN A 265 11.83 10.63 10.47
CA ASN A 265 11.86 12.02 10.93
C ASN A 265 10.98 12.86 10.00
N ASP A 266 9.97 13.52 10.56
CA ASP A 266 9.08 14.39 9.79
C ASP A 266 9.70 15.78 9.63
N ILE A 267 10.28 16.02 8.47
CA ILE A 267 10.91 17.27 8.05
C ILE A 267 9.97 18.18 7.25
N SER A 268 8.68 17.83 7.16
CA SER A 268 7.68 18.65 6.45
C SER A 268 7.58 20.06 7.03
N LYS A 269 7.90 20.20 8.32
CA LYS A 269 7.96 21.48 9.05
C LYS A 269 9.24 22.29 8.81
N ASP A 270 10.31 21.64 8.38
CA ASP A 270 11.62 22.29 8.25
C ASP A 270 11.86 22.78 6.82
N GLY A 271 11.28 22.11 5.81
CA GLY A 271 11.45 22.52 4.42
C GLY A 271 11.06 21.46 3.39
N ARG A 272 11.69 21.50 2.22
CA ARG A 272 11.48 20.55 1.10
C ARG A 272 12.75 19.78 0.79
N VAL A 273 12.65 18.46 0.66
CA VAL A 273 13.80 17.62 0.34
C VAL A 273 14.02 17.53 -1.16
N VAL A 274 15.27 17.68 -1.57
CA VAL A 274 15.70 17.38 -2.94
C VAL A 274 15.79 15.87 -3.12
N ILE A 275 14.78 15.29 -3.77
CA ILE A 275 14.70 13.84 -4.07
C ILE A 275 15.33 13.46 -5.42
N GLY A 276 15.53 14.43 -6.31
CA GLY A 276 16.00 14.22 -7.68
C GLY A 276 16.36 15.54 -8.34
N LEU A 277 17.33 15.51 -9.26
CA LEU A 277 17.72 16.63 -10.11
C LEU A 277 17.73 16.13 -11.56
N ASP A 278 17.17 16.91 -12.48
CA ASP A 278 17.26 16.61 -13.91
C ASP A 278 18.71 16.71 -14.39
N ASN A 279 19.08 15.86 -15.34
CA ASN A 279 20.46 15.76 -15.84
C ASN A 279 20.95 17.06 -16.48
N ASP A 280 20.05 17.83 -17.08
CA ASP A 280 20.35 19.11 -17.72
C ASP A 280 20.05 20.32 -16.80
N SER A 281 19.79 20.07 -15.52
CA SER A 281 19.46 21.13 -14.58
C SER A 281 20.71 21.96 -14.24
N PRO A 282 20.67 23.31 -14.38
CA PRO A 282 21.76 24.17 -13.94
C PRO A 282 22.01 24.09 -12.42
N LEU A 283 21.06 23.51 -11.67
CA LEU A 283 21.14 23.32 -10.24
C LEU A 283 21.98 22.09 -9.83
N GLN A 284 22.40 21.24 -10.77
CA GLN A 284 23.14 20.01 -10.47
C GLN A 284 24.51 20.28 -9.80
N GLY A 285 25.13 21.44 -10.07
CA GLY A 285 26.38 21.85 -9.43
C GLY A 285 26.22 22.45 -8.04
N VAL A 286 24.99 22.80 -7.63
CA VAL A 286 24.72 23.57 -6.41
C VAL A 286 23.92 22.75 -5.40
N LEU A 287 22.87 22.07 -5.86
CA LEU A 287 21.98 21.26 -5.04
C LEU A 287 22.43 19.80 -5.04
N LYS A 288 22.40 19.18 -3.85
CA LYS A 288 22.73 17.76 -3.67
C LYS A 288 21.49 16.99 -3.29
N LEU A 289 21.42 15.72 -3.71
CA LEU A 289 20.34 14.83 -3.29
C LEU A 289 20.32 14.71 -1.76
N GLY A 290 19.14 14.86 -1.17
CA GLY A 290 18.93 14.85 0.28
C GLY A 290 19.09 16.21 0.98
N SER A 291 19.47 17.29 0.27
CA SER A 291 19.45 18.63 0.88
C SER A 291 18.02 19.09 1.18
N VAL A 292 17.81 19.74 2.32
CA VAL A 292 16.53 20.34 2.71
C VAL A 292 16.55 21.83 2.36
N ILE A 293 15.65 22.25 1.47
CA ILE A 293 15.43 23.65 1.12
C ILE A 293 14.42 24.22 2.14
N THR A 294 14.91 25.08 3.02
CA THR A 294 14.10 25.65 4.12
C THR A 294 13.35 26.91 3.69
N ALA A 295 13.88 27.65 2.72
CA ALA A 295 13.28 28.88 2.19
C ALA A 295 13.60 29.09 0.70
N LEU A 296 12.71 29.80 0.00
CA LEU A 296 12.95 30.40 -1.30
C LEU A 296 13.00 31.91 -1.10
N ASP A 297 14.16 32.51 -1.31
CA ASP A 297 14.43 33.91 -0.97
C ASP A 297 14.00 34.21 0.49
N ASP A 298 13.08 35.15 0.71
CA ASP A 298 12.57 35.51 2.04
C ASP A 298 11.35 34.65 2.48
N ILE A 299 10.93 33.67 1.69
CA ILE A 299 9.72 32.87 1.94
C ILE A 299 10.07 31.50 2.52
N SER A 300 9.69 31.29 3.77
CA SER A 300 9.84 29.99 4.44
C SER A 300 8.87 28.93 3.91
N LEU A 301 9.41 27.75 3.64
CA LEU A 301 8.69 26.58 3.12
C LEU A 301 8.19 25.63 4.22
N GLY A 302 8.50 25.89 5.49
CA GLY A 302 8.28 24.98 6.62
C GLY A 302 6.82 24.75 7.08
N ALA A 303 5.81 25.18 6.34
CA ALA A 303 4.42 25.08 6.81
C ALA A 303 3.42 24.62 5.75
N ASP A 304 3.66 24.93 4.48
CA ASP A 304 2.65 24.78 3.45
C ASP A 304 3.24 24.21 2.16
N GLN A 305 2.74 23.05 1.74
CA GLN A 305 3.21 22.32 0.57
C GLN A 305 3.01 23.13 -0.72
N GLU A 306 2.01 23.99 -0.77
CA GLU A 306 1.65 24.76 -1.96
C GLU A 306 2.57 25.96 -2.19
N ARG A 307 3.24 26.49 -1.16
CA ARG A 307 4.11 27.68 -1.26
C ARG A 307 5.25 27.56 -2.28
N TRP A 308 5.81 26.37 -2.43
CA TRP A 308 6.86 26.13 -3.44
C TRP A 308 6.31 26.38 -4.84
N SER A 309 5.18 25.73 -5.15
CA SER A 309 4.54 25.83 -6.45
C SER A 309 3.97 27.24 -6.68
N GLU A 310 3.34 27.81 -5.66
CA GLU A 310 2.79 29.16 -5.66
C GLU A 310 3.87 30.20 -5.97
N TYR A 311 5.01 30.16 -5.27
CA TYR A 311 6.10 31.11 -5.49
C TYR A 311 6.65 31.07 -6.92
N LEU A 312 6.81 29.86 -7.48
CA LEU A 312 7.39 29.68 -8.80
C LEU A 312 6.40 29.92 -9.95
N THR A 313 5.09 29.88 -9.67
CA THR A 313 4.03 29.99 -10.70
C THR A 313 3.26 31.30 -10.65
N GLN A 314 3.28 32.02 -9.52
CA GLN A 314 2.69 33.35 -9.45
C GLN A 314 3.39 34.28 -10.44
N LYS A 315 2.60 35.03 -11.22
CA LYS A 315 3.12 36.18 -11.96
C LYS A 315 3.79 37.09 -10.93
N PRO A 316 5.04 37.52 -11.14
CA PRO A 316 5.64 38.49 -10.24
C PRO A 316 4.66 39.67 -10.15
N PRO A 317 4.36 40.17 -8.93
CA PRO A 317 3.49 41.32 -8.78
C PRO A 317 4.01 42.40 -9.75
N TYR A 318 3.08 43.00 -10.49
CA TYR A 318 3.37 44.04 -11.50
C TYR A 318 4.13 45.26 -10.92
N ASP A 319 4.33 45.29 -9.59
CA ASP A 319 4.93 46.35 -8.81
C ASP A 319 6.26 45.97 -8.14
N ILE A 320 7.02 45.00 -8.66
CA ILE A 320 8.45 44.96 -8.34
C ILE A 320 9.15 45.90 -9.33
N PRO A 321 9.44 47.17 -8.97
CA PRO A 321 10.37 47.94 -9.78
C PRO A 321 11.66 47.13 -9.78
N TRP A 322 12.05 46.63 -10.95
CA TRP A 322 13.41 46.17 -11.20
C TRP A 322 14.35 47.37 -11.07
N ASN A 323 14.54 47.85 -9.84
CA ASN A 323 15.75 48.56 -9.51
C ASN A 323 16.81 47.47 -9.56
N GLY A 324 17.56 47.44 -10.66
CA GLY A 324 18.70 46.56 -10.80
C GLY A 324 19.59 46.63 -9.56
N TRP A 325 20.41 45.61 -9.36
CA TRP A 325 21.33 45.58 -8.24
C TRP A 325 22.30 46.76 -8.40
N CYS A 326 22.19 47.76 -7.53
CA CYS A 326 23.11 48.89 -7.53
C CYS A 326 24.48 48.40 -7.07
N VAL A 327 25.38 48.14 -8.02
CA VAL A 327 26.80 47.92 -7.73
C VAL A 327 27.45 49.30 -7.63
N SER A 328 28.11 49.57 -6.51
CA SER A 328 28.93 50.77 -6.35
C SER A 328 29.98 50.83 -7.46
N SER A 329 30.11 52.00 -8.11
CA SER A 329 31.07 52.24 -9.18
C SER A 329 32.53 51.98 -8.79
N ALA A 330 32.82 51.85 -7.49
CA ALA A 330 34.12 51.47 -6.97
C ALA A 330 34.52 50.00 -7.23
N ASN A 331 33.57 49.14 -7.60
CA ASN A 331 33.78 47.68 -7.74
C ASN A 331 33.76 47.19 -9.20
N LEU A 332 33.70 48.09 -10.18
CA LEU A 332 33.79 47.71 -11.60
C LEU A 332 35.26 47.74 -12.04
N PRO A 333 35.80 46.64 -12.61
CA PRO A 333 37.13 46.66 -13.21
C PRO A 333 37.13 47.65 -14.38
N SER A 334 38.10 48.56 -14.37
CA SER A 334 38.38 49.55 -15.42
C SER A 334 38.73 48.91 -16.75
#